data_AF-A0AAW1ZGM7-F1
#
_entry.id   AF-A0AAW1ZGM7-F1
#
_cell.length_a   1.000
_cell.length_b   1.000
_cell.length_c   1.000
_cell.angle_alpha   90.00
_cell.angle_beta   90.00
_cell.angle_gamma   90.00
#
_symmetry.space_group_name_H-M   'P 1'
#
loop_
_entity.id
_entity.type
_entity.pdbx_description
1 polymer ?
#
loop_
_entity_poly.entity_id
_entity_poly.type
_entity_poly.pdbx_seq_one_letter_code
_entity_poly.pdbx_strand_id
1 'polypeptide(L)'
;IVSRGMLRTASSIASGSAVKISIQISPEMIPSFRVIAFYYTDVDIIADSVWVDVEGWCEGKLEINLNGNHNYEPEDSAELGIDVGTQNAKVALLVVDKAIYALGSRNKLTPKQVFRSMQSYDLGCSYGGGENTAAVFNDAGLAFISHSNTIRSMMRK
;
A
#
# COMPACT_ATOMS: atom_id res chain seq x y z
N ILE A 1 -10.39 -6.29 -4.62
CA ILE A 1 -9.08 -5.63 -4.42
C ILE A 1 -8.91 -5.31 -2.94
N VAL A 2 -7.86 -5.84 -2.32
CA VAL A 2 -7.51 -5.60 -0.91
C VAL A 2 -6.19 -4.84 -0.86
N SER A 3 -6.09 -3.81 -0.02
CA SER A 3 -4.85 -3.06 0.20
C SER A 3 -4.79 -2.62 1.65
N ARG A 4 -3.62 -2.82 2.28
CA ARG A 4 -3.36 -2.50 3.70
C ARG A 4 -4.42 -3.13 4.62
N GLY A 5 -4.73 -4.41 4.39
CA GLY A 5 -5.68 -5.19 5.20
C GLY A 5 -7.16 -4.80 5.02
N MET A 6 -7.48 -3.90 4.09
CA MET A 6 -8.85 -3.43 3.87
C MET A 6 -9.34 -3.76 2.45
N LEU A 7 -10.61 -4.15 2.33
CA LEU A 7 -11.31 -4.27 1.05
C LEU A 7 -11.51 -2.87 0.46
N ARG A 8 -10.82 -2.55 -0.64
CA ARG A 8 -10.91 -1.25 -1.31
C ARG A 8 -12.01 -1.21 -2.37
N THR A 9 -12.13 -2.29 -3.13
CA THR A 9 -13.09 -2.36 -4.23
C THR A 9 -13.49 -3.80 -4.45
N ALA A 10 -14.78 -4.02 -4.73
CA ALA A 10 -15.34 -5.28 -5.15
C ALA A 10 -16.29 -5.03 -6.34
N SER A 11 -16.24 -5.89 -7.34
CA SER A 11 -17.11 -5.84 -8.51
C SER A 11 -17.38 -7.25 -9.02
N SER A 12 -18.39 -7.38 -9.89
CA SER A 12 -18.74 -8.62 -10.55
C SER A 12 -18.83 -8.38 -12.05
N ILE A 13 -18.42 -9.38 -12.82
CA ILE A 13 -18.35 -9.34 -14.28
C ILE A 13 -19.00 -10.61 -14.83
N ALA A 14 -19.58 -10.50 -16.03
CA ALA A 14 -20.13 -11.67 -16.71
C ALA A 14 -19.01 -12.68 -17.02
N SER A 15 -19.29 -13.96 -16.81
CA SER A 15 -18.37 -15.05 -17.13
C SER A 15 -18.24 -15.21 -18.65
N GLY A 16 -17.05 -15.58 -19.10
CA GLY A 16 -16.76 -15.94 -20.49
C GLY A 16 -15.53 -16.82 -20.57
N SER A 17 -15.16 -17.28 -21.77
CA SER A 17 -13.95 -18.09 -21.97
C SER A 17 -12.66 -17.34 -21.59
N ALA A 18 -12.65 -16.02 -21.76
CA ALA A 18 -11.64 -15.12 -21.25
C ALA A 18 -12.28 -13.77 -20.92
N VAL A 19 -12.01 -13.25 -19.72
CA VAL A 19 -12.45 -11.90 -19.34
C VAL A 19 -11.23 -11.05 -19.01
N LYS A 20 -11.23 -9.81 -19.48
CA LYS A 20 -10.17 -8.83 -19.21
C LYS A 20 -10.71 -7.74 -18.30
N ILE A 21 -9.99 -7.45 -17.23
CA ILE A 21 -10.30 -6.38 -16.30
C ILE A 21 -9.16 -5.37 -16.35
N SER A 22 -9.49 -4.09 -16.55
CA SER A 22 -8.53 -2.99 -16.42
C SER A 22 -8.61 -2.42 -15.01
N ILE A 23 -7.50 -2.41 -14.29
CA ILE A 23 -7.38 -1.88 -12.94
C ILE A 23 -6.57 -0.60 -13.02
N GLN A 24 -7.18 0.53 -12.69
CA GLN A 24 -6.49 1.82 -12.59
C GLN A 24 -5.81 1.90 -11.22
N ILE A 25 -4.49 2.06 -11.22
CA ILE A 25 -3.70 2.15 -9.99
C ILE A 25 -3.94 3.52 -9.33
N SER A 26 -4.25 3.50 -8.04
CA SER A 26 -4.48 4.71 -7.23
C SER A 26 -3.54 4.75 -6.00
N PRO A 27 -3.38 5.92 -5.34
CA PRO A 27 -2.58 6.03 -4.13
C PRO A 27 -2.97 5.04 -3.03
N GLU A 28 -4.25 4.64 -2.98
CA GLU A 28 -4.72 3.71 -1.96
C GLU A 28 -4.14 2.30 -2.08
N MET A 29 -3.58 1.97 -3.25
CA MET A 29 -3.01 0.68 -3.61
C MET A 29 -1.50 0.61 -3.34
N ILE A 30 -0.91 1.70 -2.83
CA ILE A 30 0.48 1.77 -2.40
C ILE A 30 0.61 1.25 -0.97
N PRO A 31 1.70 0.52 -0.64
CA PRO A 31 2.78 0.09 -1.52
C PRO A 31 2.50 -1.22 -2.27
N SER A 32 1.44 -1.93 -1.91
CA SER A 32 1.00 -3.11 -2.66
C SER A 32 -0.50 -3.35 -2.45
N PHE A 33 -1.07 -4.15 -3.34
CA PHE A 33 -2.45 -4.60 -3.24
C PHE A 33 -2.59 -6.04 -3.71
N ARG A 34 -3.70 -6.66 -3.32
CA ARG A 34 -4.09 -8.01 -3.72
C ARG A 34 -5.33 -7.96 -4.59
N VAL A 35 -5.30 -8.69 -5.70
CA VAL A 35 -6.49 -9.00 -6.48
C VAL A 35 -6.89 -10.42 -6.11
N ILE A 36 -8.13 -10.58 -5.64
CA ILE A 36 -8.73 -11.87 -5.37
C ILE A 36 -9.91 -11.97 -6.33
N ALA A 37 -9.95 -13.04 -7.11
CA ALA A 37 -11.03 -13.33 -8.03
C ALA A 37 -11.61 -14.70 -7.70
N PHE A 38 -12.92 -14.82 -7.78
CA PHE A 38 -13.61 -16.08 -7.55
C PHE A 38 -14.89 -16.15 -8.36
N TYR A 39 -15.36 -17.37 -8.61
CA TYR A 39 -16.65 -17.63 -9.22
C TYR A 39 -17.33 -18.84 -8.57
N TYR A 40 -18.65 -18.89 -8.72
CA TYR A 40 -19.46 -20.01 -8.26
C TYR A 40 -19.68 -21.00 -9.40
N THR A 41 -19.60 -22.27 -9.06
CA THR A 41 -20.13 -23.38 -9.85
C THR A 41 -21.36 -23.93 -9.14
N ASP A 42 -22.04 -24.90 -9.75
CA ASP A 42 -23.20 -25.55 -9.13
C ASP A 42 -22.88 -26.27 -7.82
N VAL A 43 -21.60 -26.59 -7.60
CA VAL A 43 -21.17 -27.43 -6.47
C VAL A 43 -20.20 -26.69 -5.55
N ASP A 44 -19.40 -25.76 -6.07
CA ASP A 44 -18.32 -25.16 -5.31
C ASP A 44 -17.87 -23.75 -5.72
N ILE A 45 -17.01 -23.15 -4.89
CA ILE A 45 -16.35 -21.86 -5.16
C ILE A 45 -14.92 -22.12 -5.65
N ILE A 46 -14.55 -21.52 -6.77
CA ILE A 46 -13.18 -21.55 -7.29
C ILE A 46 -12.62 -20.15 -7.18
N ALA A 47 -11.44 -20.01 -6.58
CA ALA A 47 -10.78 -18.74 -6.37
C ALA A 47 -9.30 -18.79 -6.74
N ASP A 48 -8.76 -17.63 -7.09
CA ASP A 48 -7.32 -17.39 -7.20
C ASP A 48 -6.99 -15.97 -6.72
N SER A 49 -5.73 -15.73 -6.40
CA SER A 49 -5.26 -14.41 -5.98
C SER A 49 -3.89 -14.07 -6.54
N VAL A 50 -3.63 -12.78 -6.69
CA VAL A 50 -2.32 -12.24 -7.05
C VAL A 50 -1.99 -11.04 -6.17
N TRP A 51 -0.76 -10.98 -5.70
CA TRP A 51 -0.18 -9.82 -5.04
C TRP A 51 0.57 -8.96 -6.06
N VAL A 52 0.38 -7.65 -5.99
CA VAL A 52 0.98 -6.69 -6.92
C VAL A 52 1.75 -5.64 -6.13
N ASP A 53 3.05 -5.57 -6.37
CA ASP A 53 3.91 -4.50 -5.88
C ASP A 53 3.65 -3.21 -6.66
N VAL A 54 3.56 -2.09 -5.97
CA VAL A 54 3.33 -0.77 -6.56
C VAL A 54 4.45 0.15 -6.13
N GLU A 55 5.07 0.81 -7.10
CA GLU A 55 6.10 1.81 -6.81
C GLU A 55 5.54 2.89 -5.87
N GLY A 56 6.26 3.11 -4.76
CA GLY A 56 5.86 4.04 -3.73
C GLY A 56 6.05 5.48 -4.15
N TRP A 57 4.94 6.22 -4.27
CA TRP A 57 4.95 7.67 -4.47
C TRP A 57 4.06 8.36 -3.42
N CYS A 58 4.37 9.62 -3.13
CA CYS A 58 3.56 10.43 -2.25
C CYS A 58 2.43 11.06 -3.05
N GLU A 59 1.18 10.86 -2.64
CA GLU A 59 0.01 11.51 -3.24
C GLU A 59 0.14 13.05 -3.25
N GLY A 60 0.82 13.57 -2.24
CA GLY A 60 1.09 15.00 -2.06
C GLY A 60 2.39 15.49 -2.65
N LYS A 61 2.36 16.77 -3.02
CA LYS A 61 3.56 17.54 -3.33
C LYS A 61 4.15 18.07 -2.02
N LEU A 62 5.45 17.94 -1.86
CA LEU A 62 6.21 18.66 -0.83
C LEU A 62 7.56 19.03 -1.43
N GLU A 63 7.72 20.30 -1.77
CA GLU A 63 8.99 20.85 -2.21
C GLU A 63 9.46 21.90 -1.20
N ILE A 64 10.73 21.80 -0.84
CA ILE A 64 11.39 22.70 0.10
C ILE A 64 12.53 23.36 -0.66
N ASN A 65 12.46 24.68 -0.80
CA ASN A 65 13.44 25.47 -1.52
C ASN A 65 14.00 26.57 -0.62
N LEU A 66 15.30 26.79 -0.70
CA LEU A 66 15.93 27.97 -0.13
C LEU A 66 16.06 29.02 -1.24
N ASN A 67 15.73 30.26 -0.91
CA ASN A 67 15.84 31.36 -1.86
C ASN A 67 17.32 31.69 -2.13
N GLY A 68 17.80 31.34 -3.33
CA GLY A 68 19.14 31.67 -3.83
C GLY A 68 20.26 30.74 -3.34
N ASN A 69 21.43 30.88 -3.97
CA ASN A 69 22.65 30.14 -3.62
C ASN A 69 23.48 31.02 -2.68
N HIS A 70 23.19 30.95 -1.38
CA HIS A 70 23.83 31.79 -0.37
C HIS A 70 24.72 30.95 0.54
N ASN A 71 25.94 31.42 0.77
CA ASN A 71 26.72 30.99 1.92
C ASN A 71 26.22 31.81 3.11
N TYR A 72 25.60 31.12 4.08
CA TYR A 72 25.10 31.75 5.29
C TYR A 72 26.21 31.85 6.34
N GLU A 73 26.34 33.00 6.98
CA GLU A 73 27.09 33.20 8.21
C GLU A 73 26.22 32.89 9.44
N PRO A 74 26.81 32.59 10.61
CA PRO A 74 26.04 32.46 11.85
C PRO A 74 25.18 33.71 12.09
N GLU A 75 23.95 33.50 12.57
CA GLU A 75 22.93 34.53 12.81
C GLU A 75 22.22 35.09 11.57
N ASP A 76 22.61 34.68 10.35
CA ASP A 76 21.88 35.04 9.15
C ASP A 76 20.43 34.54 9.18
N SER A 77 19.53 35.36 8.64
CA SER A 77 18.14 34.97 8.42
C SER A 77 18.01 34.22 7.09
N ALA A 78 17.50 32.99 7.16
CA ALA A 78 17.17 32.20 5.97
C ALA A 78 15.65 32.16 5.73
N GLU A 79 15.26 32.33 4.47
CA GLU A 79 13.87 32.19 4.04
C GLU A 79 13.66 30.83 3.37
N LEU A 80 12.70 30.06 3.91
CA LEU A 80 12.36 28.73 3.42
C LEU A 80 11.03 28.76 2.67
N GLY A 81 11.09 28.52 1.36
CA GLY A 81 9.90 28.30 0.54
C GLY A 81 9.42 26.86 0.71
N ILE A 82 8.15 26.69 1.06
CA ILE A 82 7.50 25.38 1.21
C ILE A 82 6.29 25.33 0.28
N ASP A 83 6.35 24.46 -0.72
CA ASP A 83 5.25 24.22 -1.66
C ASP A 83 4.61 22.86 -1.38
N VAL A 84 3.33 22.88 -0.99
CA VAL A 84 2.51 21.69 -0.74
C VAL A 84 1.47 21.43 -1.85
N GLY A 85 1.61 22.15 -2.97
CA GLY A 85 0.66 22.12 -4.06
C GLY A 85 -0.72 22.67 -3.67
N THR A 86 -1.77 22.02 -4.16
CA THR A 86 -3.17 22.42 -3.92
C THR A 86 -3.79 21.77 -2.67
N GLN A 87 -2.99 21.01 -1.90
CA GLN A 87 -3.48 20.21 -0.80
C GLN A 87 -3.50 21.00 0.52
N ASN A 88 -4.51 20.75 1.35
CA ASN A 88 -4.52 21.24 2.73
C ASN A 88 -3.59 20.38 3.58
N ALA A 89 -2.30 20.70 3.58
CA ALA A 89 -1.27 19.93 4.24
C ALA A 89 -0.84 20.54 5.58
N LYS A 90 -0.53 19.68 6.56
CA LYS A 90 0.20 20.07 7.77
C LYS A 90 1.66 19.66 7.60
N VAL A 91 2.57 20.62 7.71
CA VAL A 91 4.01 20.39 7.55
C VAL A 91 4.69 20.46 8.91
N ALA A 92 5.40 19.39 9.27
CA ALA A 92 6.26 19.34 10.44
C ALA A 92 7.72 19.49 9.99
N LEU A 93 8.40 20.52 10.50
CA LEU A 93 9.80 20.81 10.18
C LEU A 93 10.70 20.43 11.34
N LEU A 94 11.90 19.95 11.00
CA LEU A 94 12.98 19.68 11.93
C LEU A 94 14.29 20.11 11.29
N VAL A 95 15.08 20.90 12.01
CA VAL A 95 16.44 21.29 11.61
C VAL A 95 17.43 20.48 12.43
N VAL A 96 18.43 19.91 11.78
CA VAL A 96 19.46 19.09 12.43
C VAL A 96 20.83 19.46 11.89
N ASP A 97 21.84 19.42 12.76
CA ASP A 97 23.24 19.55 12.35
C ASP A 97 23.65 18.31 11.52
N LYS A 98 24.30 18.55 10.38
CA LYS A 98 24.81 17.50 9.49
C LYS A 98 25.78 16.54 10.20
N ALA A 99 26.54 17.02 11.19
CA ALA A 99 27.47 16.19 11.97
C ALA A 99 26.77 15.06 12.73
N ILE A 100 25.50 15.24 13.13
CA ILE A 100 24.71 14.18 13.79
C ILE A 100 24.58 12.95 12.88
N TYR A 101 24.45 13.15 11.56
CA TYR A 101 24.37 12.04 10.62
C TYR A 101 25.69 11.27 10.47
N ALA A 102 26.84 11.87 10.82
CA ALA A 102 28.12 11.16 10.85
C ALA A 102 28.21 10.15 12.00
N LEU A 103 27.45 10.35 13.08
CA LEU A 103 27.36 9.43 14.22
C LEU A 103 26.43 8.23 13.95
N GLY A 104 25.65 8.30 12.86
CA GLY A 104 24.74 7.24 12.42
C GLY A 104 23.35 7.78 12.12
N SER A 105 22.81 7.41 10.96
CA SER A 105 21.51 7.89 10.46
C SER A 105 20.35 6.94 10.72
N ARG A 106 20.45 6.03 11.69
CA ARG A 106 19.44 4.98 11.96
C ARG A 106 18.08 5.56 12.37
N ASN A 107 18.07 6.74 13.00
CA ASN A 107 16.86 7.41 13.47
C ASN A 107 16.24 8.37 12.43
N LYS A 108 16.82 8.47 11.22
CA LYS A 108 16.27 9.30 10.15
C LYS A 108 15.06 8.60 9.53
N LEU A 109 13.89 9.22 9.61
CA LEU A 109 12.71 8.75 8.89
C LEU A 109 12.91 8.89 7.39
N THR A 110 12.61 7.83 6.65
CA THR A 110 12.75 7.78 5.18
C THR A 110 11.42 7.35 4.55
N PRO A 111 11.15 7.74 3.29
CA PRO A 111 9.98 7.24 2.56
C PRO A 111 9.89 5.71 2.55
N LYS A 112 11.05 5.03 2.43
CA LYS A 112 11.14 3.57 2.51
C LYS A 112 10.63 2.99 3.83
N GLN A 113 10.90 3.63 4.96
CA GLN A 113 10.38 3.18 6.26
C GLN A 113 8.87 3.40 6.35
N VAL A 114 8.35 4.51 5.81
CA VAL A 114 6.91 4.78 5.76
C VAL A 114 6.20 3.70 4.94
N PHE A 115 6.66 3.43 3.72
CA PHE A 115 6.07 2.38 2.88
C PHE A 115 6.21 0.99 3.50
N ARG A 116 7.34 0.66 4.15
CA ARG A 116 7.47 -0.60 4.90
C ARG A 116 6.44 -0.71 6.05
N SER A 117 6.20 0.39 6.76
CA SER A 117 5.17 0.43 7.80
C SER A 117 3.75 0.36 7.23
N MET A 118 3.52 0.86 6.02
CA MET A 118 2.24 0.67 5.32
C MET A 118 2.06 -0.79 4.89
N GLN A 119 3.12 -1.43 4.40
CA GLN A 119 3.11 -2.84 3.97
C GLN A 119 2.79 -3.78 5.13
N SER A 120 3.19 -3.46 6.36
CA SER A 120 2.90 -4.31 7.52
C SER A 120 1.40 -4.40 7.89
N TYR A 121 0.55 -3.58 7.27
CA TYR A 121 -0.91 -3.72 7.40
C TYR A 121 -1.50 -4.74 6.41
N ASP A 122 -0.74 -5.23 5.42
CA ASP A 122 -1.19 -6.37 4.61
C ASP A 122 -1.26 -7.62 5.49
N LEU A 123 -2.44 -8.23 5.56
CA LEU A 123 -2.70 -9.43 6.36
C LEU A 123 -2.40 -10.72 5.60
N GLY A 124 -2.17 -10.64 4.30
CA GLY A 124 -1.81 -11.79 3.49
C GLY A 124 -0.37 -12.26 3.70
N CYS A 125 -0.10 -13.52 3.35
CA CYS A 125 1.18 -14.18 3.59
C CYS A 125 1.76 -14.89 2.36
N SER A 126 1.01 -15.02 1.27
CA SER A 126 1.51 -15.54 -0.01
C SER A 126 1.59 -14.44 -1.07
N TYR A 127 2.27 -14.72 -2.19
CA TYR A 127 2.25 -13.84 -3.37
C TYR A 127 1.02 -14.05 -4.27
N GLY A 128 0.19 -15.05 -3.98
CA GLY A 128 -0.94 -15.43 -4.79
C GLY A 128 -1.31 -16.90 -4.61
N GLY A 129 -2.41 -17.32 -5.21
CA GLY A 129 -2.89 -18.70 -5.17
C GLY A 129 -3.16 -19.24 -3.77
N GLY A 130 -3.19 -20.57 -3.69
CA GLY A 130 -3.43 -21.36 -2.48
C GLY A 130 -3.66 -22.82 -2.87
N GLU A 131 -3.44 -23.75 -1.93
CA GLU A 131 -3.65 -25.19 -2.18
C GLU A 131 -5.13 -25.52 -2.50
N ASN A 132 -6.04 -24.71 -1.97
CA ASN A 132 -7.48 -24.79 -2.20
C ASN A 132 -8.11 -23.40 -2.02
N THR A 133 -9.40 -23.27 -2.35
CA THR A 133 -10.14 -22.00 -2.25
C THR A 133 -10.09 -21.36 -0.86
N ALA A 134 -10.15 -22.15 0.23
CA ALA A 134 -10.04 -21.60 1.57
C ALA A 134 -8.64 -21.00 1.82
N ALA A 135 -7.59 -21.69 1.38
CA ALA A 135 -6.22 -21.18 1.44
C ALA A 135 -6.05 -19.89 0.61
N VAL A 136 -6.64 -19.79 -0.58
CA VAL A 136 -6.59 -18.58 -1.41
C VAL A 136 -7.10 -17.35 -0.65
N PHE A 137 -8.26 -17.45 0.00
CA PHE A 137 -8.80 -16.34 0.80
C PHE A 137 -7.95 -16.06 2.04
N ASN A 138 -7.59 -17.11 2.79
CA ASN A 138 -6.86 -16.96 4.06
C ASN A 138 -5.44 -16.41 3.86
N ASP A 139 -4.72 -16.89 2.85
CA ASP A 139 -3.37 -16.44 2.51
C ASP A 139 -3.37 -15.05 1.89
N ALA A 140 -4.51 -14.60 1.37
CA ALA A 140 -4.75 -13.21 0.98
C ALA A 140 -5.21 -12.31 2.16
N GLY A 141 -5.32 -12.86 3.38
CA GLY A 141 -5.71 -12.12 4.58
C GLY A 141 -7.23 -11.91 4.73
N LEU A 142 -8.05 -12.75 4.10
CA LEU A 142 -9.51 -12.69 4.14
C LEU A 142 -10.10 -13.90 4.84
N ALA A 143 -11.15 -13.67 5.62
CA ALA A 143 -12.09 -14.70 6.04
C ALA A 143 -13.40 -14.54 5.25
N PHE A 144 -14.11 -15.64 5.02
CA PHE A 144 -15.39 -15.62 4.31
C PHE A 144 -16.44 -16.49 5.01
N ILE A 145 -17.70 -16.34 4.63
CA ILE A 145 -18.80 -17.22 5.03
C ILE A 145 -19.54 -17.57 3.75
N SER A 146 -19.83 -18.85 3.55
CA SER A 146 -20.58 -19.33 2.39
C SER A 146 -21.56 -20.43 2.80
N HIS A 147 -22.54 -20.68 1.94
CA HIS A 147 -23.45 -21.82 2.05
C HIS A 147 -22.88 -23.11 1.45
N SER A 148 -21.62 -23.08 0.98
CA SER A 148 -20.95 -24.29 0.47
C SER A 148 -20.76 -25.27 1.63
N ASN A 149 -21.11 -26.53 1.39
CA ASN A 149 -20.89 -27.60 2.35
C ASN A 149 -19.47 -28.20 2.23
N THR A 150 -18.75 -27.91 1.14
CA THR A 150 -17.41 -28.44 0.84
C THR A 150 -16.30 -27.48 1.25
N ILE A 151 -16.55 -26.17 1.22
CA ILE A 151 -15.56 -25.15 1.57
C ILE A 151 -15.99 -24.43 2.85
N ARG A 152 -15.11 -24.44 3.86
CA ARG A 152 -15.25 -23.63 5.07
C ARG A 152 -14.09 -22.68 5.21
N SER A 153 -14.40 -21.43 5.53
CA SER A 153 -13.39 -20.47 5.96
C SER A 153 -12.72 -20.96 7.23
N MET A 154 -11.40 -21.00 7.22
CA MET A 154 -10.62 -21.28 8.41
C MET A 154 -10.12 -19.95 8.94
N MET A 155 -10.70 -19.47 10.04
CA MET A 155 -10.10 -18.33 10.73
C MET A 155 -8.71 -18.73 11.21
N ARG A 156 -7.70 -17.91 10.93
CA ARG A 156 -6.39 -18.04 11.56
C ARG A 156 -6.59 -17.96 13.08
N LYS A 157 -6.16 -19.00 13.79
CA LYS A 157 -6.06 -19.00 15.25
C LYS A 157 -4.95 -18.07 15.71
#